data_AF-A0A7Y7BDB3-F1
#
_entry.id   AF-A0A7Y7BDB3-F1
#
_cell.length_a   1.000
_cell.length_b   1.000
_cell.length_c   1.000
_cell.angle_alpha   90.00
_cell.angle_beta   90.00
_cell.angle_gamma   90.00
#
_symmetry.space_group_name_H-M   'P 1'
#
loop_
_entity.id
_entity.type
_entity.pdbx_description
1 polymer ?
#
loop_
_entity_poly.entity_id
_entity_poly.type
_entity_poly.pdbx_seq_one_letter_code
_entity_poly.pdbx_strand_id
1 'polypeptide(L)'
;MKNYPKYISEIDSDVVKVLTKKSIASKSLDIGLFLVSKDGEYVGRCAAIINKRFQEQKQPGSGFIGYFAAAENCAEEVKVMMKAAENWLSERGVKKVIAPANGGAPNSMGFLVSGFNEDPMFPFPWSPEYYPNYIEALDYKPTYPLWYYEIDFTSDKYKEAKQKYSSYDQATIRTISKKNWIKDLEIVADMLNETFVNEWEFTKMTHEEAKEFFGPMKDIFAPEQIIIAEANGKPVGFCLAMPDLTPLFRSFNGRIGLMAIFKLITQAKKFKRSGILGIGVSEGFRGKGLSKAIAMKVYAYHESLGMKSSLYFPVNESNKESRGFAESIGGQGQLTYQVYDKDL
;
A
#
# COMPACT_ATOMS: atom_id res chain seq x y z
N MET A 1 21.40 3.96 6.90
CA MET A 1 20.08 4.64 6.82
C MET A 1 20.07 6.10 7.30
N LYS A 2 20.87 6.52 8.29
CA LYS A 2 20.85 7.91 8.82
C LYS A 2 21.14 9.02 7.78
N ASN A 3 21.77 8.69 6.66
CA ASN A 3 22.13 9.63 5.61
C ASN A 3 21.03 9.83 4.55
N TYR A 4 19.88 9.16 4.67
CA TYR A 4 18.78 9.28 3.72
C TYR A 4 17.64 10.12 4.33
N PRO A 5 17.52 11.42 3.98
CA PRO A 5 16.54 12.30 4.61
C PRO A 5 15.08 11.90 4.33
N LYS A 6 14.86 11.13 3.26
CA LYS A 6 13.55 10.64 2.82
C LYS A 6 13.17 9.30 3.43
N TYR A 7 14.13 8.59 4.03
CA TYR A 7 13.86 7.34 4.74
C TYR A 7 12.91 7.57 5.91
N ILE A 8 11.98 6.63 6.09
CA ILE A 8 11.08 6.56 7.22
C ILE A 8 11.19 5.16 7.77
N SER A 9 11.49 5.05 9.05
CA SER A 9 11.49 3.75 9.70
C SER A 9 10.06 3.20 9.75
N GLU A 10 9.93 1.90 9.48
CA GLU A 10 8.76 1.14 9.90
C GLU A 10 8.56 1.30 11.42
N ILE A 11 7.33 1.12 11.87
CA ILE A 11 7.01 1.15 13.30
C ILE A 11 7.48 -0.17 13.91
N ASP A 12 8.44 -0.10 14.85
CA ASP A 12 9.10 -1.27 15.45
C ASP A 12 8.07 -2.23 16.05
N SER A 13 7.07 -1.71 16.76
CA SER A 13 6.03 -2.53 17.40
C SER A 13 5.19 -3.29 16.37
N ASP A 14 4.94 -2.72 15.20
CA ASP A 14 4.12 -3.34 14.15
C ASP A 14 4.93 -4.41 13.42
N VAL A 15 6.19 -4.13 13.11
CA VAL A 15 7.14 -5.11 12.54
C VAL A 15 7.28 -6.30 13.50
N VAL A 16 7.55 -6.06 14.79
CA VAL A 16 7.66 -7.12 15.80
C VAL A 16 6.36 -7.91 15.89
N LYS A 17 5.20 -7.23 15.91
CA LYS A 17 3.89 -7.89 16.00
C LYS A 17 3.65 -8.82 14.81
N VAL A 18 4.01 -8.40 13.60
CA VAL A 18 3.88 -9.23 12.38
C VAL A 18 4.87 -10.40 12.42
N LEU A 19 6.18 -10.13 12.59
CA LEU A 19 7.24 -11.14 12.54
C LEU A 19 7.15 -12.17 13.67
N THR A 20 6.55 -11.80 14.82
CA THR A 20 6.28 -12.73 15.94
C THR A 20 4.91 -13.41 15.85
N LYS A 21 4.21 -13.29 14.73
CA LYS A 21 2.89 -13.89 14.48
C LYS A 21 1.79 -13.48 15.48
N LYS A 22 1.92 -12.30 16.09
CA LYS A 22 0.95 -11.73 17.04
C LYS A 22 -0.16 -10.94 16.35
N SER A 23 0.07 -10.45 15.13
CA SER A 23 -1.00 -9.88 14.30
C SER A 23 -1.92 -10.99 13.80
N ILE A 24 -3.20 -10.70 13.67
CA ILE A 24 -4.20 -11.62 13.13
C ILE A 24 -3.79 -12.05 11.71
N ALA A 25 -3.37 -11.08 10.88
CA ALA A 25 -2.96 -11.32 9.50
C ALA A 25 -1.70 -12.20 9.38
N SER A 26 -0.82 -12.18 10.40
CA SER A 26 0.44 -12.93 10.35
C SER A 26 0.40 -14.31 10.98
N LYS A 27 -0.71 -14.70 11.63
CA LYS A 27 -0.88 -16.03 12.23
C LYS A 27 -0.74 -17.16 11.22
N SER A 28 -1.22 -16.95 9.98
CA SER A 28 -1.18 -17.93 8.90
C SER A 28 0.09 -17.86 8.05
N LEU A 29 1.02 -16.96 8.36
CA LEU A 29 2.28 -16.83 7.63
C LEU A 29 3.32 -17.77 8.21
N ASP A 30 4.15 -18.39 7.38
CA ASP A 30 5.42 -18.99 7.80
C ASP A 30 6.54 -17.99 7.51
N ILE A 31 7.41 -17.72 8.49
CA ILE A 31 8.38 -16.63 8.44
C ILE A 31 9.76 -17.17 8.86
N GLY A 32 10.76 -16.99 8.00
CA GLY A 32 12.17 -17.18 8.30
C GLY A 32 12.90 -15.83 8.30
N LEU A 33 13.72 -15.56 9.32
CA LEU A 33 14.45 -14.30 9.46
C LEU A 33 15.92 -14.51 9.18
N PHE A 34 16.50 -13.65 8.36
CA PHE A 34 17.89 -13.73 7.92
C PHE A 34 18.60 -12.41 8.19
N LEU A 35 19.80 -12.52 8.75
CA LEU A 35 20.74 -11.43 8.94
C LEU A 35 22.07 -11.83 8.33
N VAL A 36 22.81 -10.86 7.81
CA VAL A 36 24.18 -11.07 7.36
C VAL A 36 25.09 -10.01 7.95
N SER A 37 26.29 -10.44 8.33
CA SER A 37 27.32 -9.58 8.89
C SER A 37 28.55 -9.51 8.01
N LYS A 38 29.18 -8.34 8.00
CA LYS A 38 30.52 -8.08 7.44
C LYS A 38 31.39 -7.54 8.55
N ASP A 39 32.54 -8.15 8.79
CA ASP A 39 33.51 -7.73 9.82
C ASP A 39 32.88 -7.55 11.23
N GLY A 40 31.92 -8.41 11.57
CA GLY A 40 31.23 -8.40 12.87
C GLY A 40 30.06 -7.41 12.97
N GLU A 41 29.78 -6.61 11.94
CA GLU A 41 28.63 -5.69 11.89
C GLU A 41 27.51 -6.24 10.99
N TYR A 42 26.26 -6.11 11.43
CA TYR A 42 25.10 -6.49 10.59
C TYR A 42 24.93 -5.49 9.44
N VAL A 43 25.10 -5.98 8.21
CA VAL A 43 25.02 -5.17 6.98
C VAL A 43 23.80 -5.48 6.13
N GLY A 44 23.03 -6.51 6.45
CA GLY A 44 21.81 -6.85 5.74
C GLY A 44 20.80 -7.64 6.58
N ARG A 45 19.52 -7.48 6.23
CA ARG A 45 18.39 -8.26 6.77
C ARG A 45 17.36 -8.54 5.69
N CYS A 46 16.66 -9.67 5.81
CA CYS A 46 15.40 -9.93 5.11
C CYS A 46 14.55 -10.96 5.87
N ALA A 47 13.29 -11.08 5.48
CA ALA A 47 12.40 -12.15 5.91
C ALA A 47 11.90 -12.94 4.70
N ALA A 48 12.07 -14.27 4.74
CA ALA A 48 11.37 -15.18 3.84
C ALA A 48 9.97 -15.46 4.40
N ILE A 49 8.93 -15.31 3.58
CA ILE A 49 7.53 -15.37 4.02
C ILE A 49 6.75 -16.30 3.09
N ILE A 50 6.02 -17.26 3.66
CA ILE A 50 5.02 -18.06 2.93
C ILE A 50 3.65 -17.64 3.42
N ASN A 51 2.84 -17.11 2.50
CA ASN A 51 1.43 -16.81 2.75
C ASN A 51 0.57 -17.89 2.07
N LYS A 52 0.08 -18.86 2.86
CA LYS A 52 -0.72 -19.98 2.34
C LYS A 52 -2.01 -19.50 1.66
N ARG A 53 -2.64 -18.46 2.22
CA ARG A 53 -3.84 -17.83 1.63
C ARG A 53 -3.53 -17.24 0.25
N PHE A 54 -2.37 -16.61 0.10
CA PHE A 54 -1.92 -16.11 -1.21
C PHE A 54 -1.66 -17.25 -2.19
N GLN A 55 -1.00 -18.32 -1.76
CA GLN A 55 -0.76 -19.49 -2.61
C GLN A 55 -2.07 -20.11 -3.11
N GLU A 56 -3.06 -20.25 -2.23
CA GLU A 56 -4.38 -20.81 -2.54
C GLU A 56 -5.20 -19.91 -3.48
N GLN A 57 -5.19 -18.59 -3.25
CA GLN A 57 -6.07 -17.66 -3.96
C GLN A 57 -5.46 -17.07 -5.23
N LYS A 58 -4.12 -17.03 -5.34
CA LYS A 58 -3.41 -16.25 -6.37
C LYS A 58 -2.37 -17.07 -7.10
N GLN A 59 -1.35 -17.53 -6.39
CA GLN A 59 -0.16 -18.05 -7.04
C GLN A 59 0.39 -19.27 -6.30
N PRO A 60 -0.10 -20.47 -6.67
CA PRO A 60 0.35 -21.72 -6.05
C PRO A 60 1.87 -21.87 -6.09
N GLY A 61 2.46 -22.25 -4.95
CA GLY A 61 3.90 -22.45 -4.83
C GLY A 61 4.73 -21.17 -4.80
N SER A 62 4.13 -19.98 -4.64
CA SER A 62 4.91 -18.74 -4.44
C SER A 62 5.35 -18.54 -2.99
N GLY A 63 6.42 -17.79 -2.81
CA GLY A 63 6.86 -17.24 -1.53
C GLY A 63 7.29 -15.80 -1.72
N PHE A 64 7.57 -15.11 -0.61
CA PHE A 64 7.98 -13.72 -0.62
C PHE A 64 9.32 -13.56 0.08
N ILE A 65 10.10 -12.59 -0.36
CA ILE A 65 11.17 -12.01 0.45
C ILE A 65 10.81 -10.55 0.71
N GLY A 66 10.66 -10.20 1.98
CA GLY A 66 10.28 -8.86 2.44
C GLY A 66 11.20 -8.36 3.55
N TYR A 67 10.86 -7.21 4.13
CA TYR A 67 11.63 -6.55 5.20
C TYR A 67 13.11 -6.40 4.84
N PHE A 68 13.39 -6.26 3.55
CA PHE A 68 14.74 -6.19 3.02
C PHE A 68 15.37 -4.85 3.39
N ALA A 69 16.56 -4.90 3.97
CA ALA A 69 17.44 -3.75 4.05
C ALA A 69 18.88 -4.23 3.96
N ALA A 70 19.70 -3.51 3.21
CA ALA A 70 21.12 -3.74 3.09
C ALA A 70 21.89 -2.42 3.13
N ALA A 71 23.13 -2.47 3.60
CA ALA A 71 24.09 -1.39 3.45
C ALA A 71 24.61 -1.34 2.01
N GLU A 72 25.11 -0.18 1.61
CA GLU A 72 25.76 0.00 0.31
C GLU A 72 27.08 -0.80 0.24
N ASN A 73 27.53 -1.14 -0.97
CA ASN A 73 28.76 -1.92 -1.21
C ASN A 73 28.83 -3.29 -0.51
N CYS A 74 27.68 -3.91 -0.24
CA CYS A 74 27.59 -5.23 0.43
C CYS A 74 26.96 -6.31 -0.48
N ALA A 75 27.31 -6.31 -1.78
CA ALA A 75 26.68 -7.21 -2.76
C ALA A 75 26.89 -8.70 -2.44
N GLU A 76 28.09 -9.09 -2.00
CA GLU A 76 28.41 -10.48 -1.66
C GLU A 76 27.65 -10.94 -0.40
N GLU A 77 27.54 -10.07 0.60
CA GLU A 77 26.79 -10.35 1.82
C GLU A 77 25.28 -10.47 1.53
N VAL A 78 24.75 -9.58 0.68
CA VAL A 78 23.37 -9.66 0.21
C VAL A 78 23.11 -10.96 -0.54
N LYS A 79 24.03 -11.38 -1.43
CA LYS A 79 23.93 -12.65 -2.16
C LYS A 79 23.85 -13.85 -1.20
N VAL A 80 24.70 -13.90 -0.17
CA VAL A 80 24.67 -14.96 0.85
C VAL A 80 23.34 -14.97 1.60
N MET A 81 22.88 -13.80 2.07
CA MET A 81 21.62 -13.66 2.79
C MET A 81 20.41 -14.09 1.95
N MET A 82 20.35 -13.62 0.70
CA MET A 82 19.26 -13.95 -0.22
C MET A 82 19.26 -15.43 -0.56
N LYS A 83 20.43 -16.05 -0.78
CA LYS A 83 20.51 -17.50 -1.04
C LYS A 83 20.03 -18.32 0.16
N ALA A 84 20.34 -17.90 1.38
CA ALA A 84 19.83 -18.56 2.59
C ALA A 84 18.30 -18.47 2.70
N ALA A 85 17.72 -17.30 2.39
CA ALA A 85 16.28 -17.10 2.35
C ALA A 85 15.60 -17.92 1.23
N GLU A 86 16.19 -17.95 0.03
CA GLU A 86 15.73 -18.76 -1.10
C GLU A 86 15.73 -20.26 -0.75
N ASN A 87 16.83 -20.77 -0.19
CA ASN A 87 16.92 -22.17 0.22
C ASN A 87 15.84 -22.54 1.26
N TRP A 88 15.61 -21.67 2.24
CA TRP A 88 14.56 -21.87 3.24
C TRP A 88 13.16 -21.96 2.62
N LEU A 89 12.90 -21.18 1.58
CA LEU A 89 11.66 -21.21 0.79
C LEU A 89 11.58 -22.50 -0.04
N SER A 90 12.63 -22.87 -0.77
CA SER A 90 12.69 -24.09 -1.58
C SER A 90 12.46 -25.36 -0.76
N GLU A 91 13.07 -25.47 0.43
CA GLU A 91 12.86 -26.58 1.37
C GLU A 91 11.38 -26.74 1.80
N ARG A 92 10.59 -25.67 1.66
CA ARG A 92 9.16 -25.63 1.99
C ARG A 92 8.28 -25.68 0.74
N GLY A 93 8.84 -26.08 -0.39
CA GLY A 93 8.09 -26.32 -1.64
C GLY A 93 7.75 -25.06 -2.42
N VAL A 94 8.36 -23.91 -2.09
CA VAL A 94 8.24 -22.70 -2.91
C VAL A 94 9.03 -22.89 -4.20
N LYS A 95 8.41 -22.51 -5.32
CA LYS A 95 8.97 -22.60 -6.68
C LYS A 95 9.24 -21.23 -7.30
N LYS A 96 8.68 -20.16 -6.71
CA LYS A 96 8.84 -18.79 -7.19
C LYS A 96 8.85 -17.83 -6.01
N VAL A 97 9.79 -16.89 -6.01
CA VAL A 97 9.91 -15.82 -5.00
C VAL A 97 9.47 -14.50 -5.60
N ILE A 98 8.69 -13.73 -4.85
CA ILE A 98 8.32 -12.34 -5.14
C ILE A 98 9.04 -11.42 -4.14
N ALA A 99 9.77 -10.42 -4.62
CA ALA A 99 10.59 -9.55 -3.77
C ALA A 99 10.75 -8.12 -4.34
N PRO A 100 10.86 -7.08 -3.50
CA PRO A 100 10.57 -7.10 -2.07
C PRO A 100 9.05 -7.06 -1.84
N ALA A 101 8.53 -7.91 -0.96
CA ALA A 101 7.12 -7.86 -0.55
C ALA A 101 6.93 -8.49 0.83
N ASN A 102 6.20 -7.81 1.72
CA ASN A 102 5.95 -8.26 3.09
C ASN A 102 4.75 -9.23 3.17
N GLY A 103 4.69 -10.20 2.26
CA GLY A 103 3.64 -11.25 2.23
C GLY A 103 2.36 -10.89 1.45
N GLY A 104 2.38 -9.82 0.65
CA GLY A 104 1.24 -9.30 -0.13
C GLY A 104 0.55 -8.09 0.51
N ALA A 105 -0.46 -7.53 -0.17
CA ALA A 105 -1.24 -6.41 0.35
C ALA A 105 -2.08 -6.84 1.57
N PRO A 106 -2.26 -5.96 2.58
CA PRO A 106 -1.95 -4.52 2.58
C PRO A 106 -0.52 -4.16 3.06
N ASN A 107 0.36 -5.15 3.24
CA ASN A 107 1.71 -4.88 3.71
C ASN A 107 2.58 -4.25 2.61
N SER A 108 3.65 -3.58 3.04
CA SER A 108 4.61 -2.90 2.16
C SER A 108 5.24 -3.83 1.12
N MET A 109 5.48 -3.30 -0.08
CA MET A 109 6.12 -3.99 -1.20
C MET A 109 6.79 -3.00 -2.16
N GLY A 110 7.67 -3.53 -3.01
CA GLY A 110 8.35 -2.80 -4.08
C GLY A 110 9.57 -2.00 -3.62
N PHE A 111 10.59 -1.95 -4.48
CA PHE A 111 11.65 -0.97 -4.35
C PHE A 111 11.26 0.32 -5.07
N LEU A 112 11.62 1.45 -4.48
CA LEU A 112 11.55 2.75 -5.13
C LEU A 112 12.52 2.75 -6.33
N VAL A 113 12.00 3.04 -7.52
CA VAL A 113 12.77 3.08 -8.78
C VAL A 113 12.78 4.47 -9.41
N SER A 114 11.96 5.40 -8.92
CA SER A 114 11.99 6.81 -9.30
C SER A 114 11.46 7.69 -8.16
N GLY A 115 11.65 9.01 -8.25
CA GLY A 115 11.16 9.92 -7.19
C GLY A 115 11.99 9.85 -5.90
N PHE A 116 13.28 9.51 -5.97
CA PHE A 116 14.17 9.38 -4.80
C PHE A 116 14.26 10.63 -3.92
N ASN A 117 13.95 11.81 -4.48
CA ASN A 117 13.92 13.09 -3.77
C ASN A 117 12.56 13.44 -3.15
N GLU A 118 11.55 12.61 -3.36
CA GLU A 118 10.20 12.80 -2.85
C GLU A 118 9.96 12.02 -1.55
N ASP A 119 9.01 12.51 -0.75
CA ASP A 119 8.56 11.76 0.41
C ASP A 119 7.73 10.57 -0.08
N PRO A 120 7.94 9.34 0.43
CA PRO A 120 7.10 8.20 0.06
C PRO A 120 5.68 8.40 0.61
N MET A 121 4.74 7.59 0.13
CA MET A 121 3.36 7.58 0.61
C MET A 121 3.01 6.17 1.10
N PHE A 122 2.54 6.08 2.34
CA PHE A 122 2.11 4.81 2.93
C PHE A 122 1.09 4.10 2.02
N PRO A 123 1.18 2.76 1.85
CA PRO A 123 2.05 1.82 2.57
C PRO A 123 3.45 1.63 1.98
N PHE A 124 3.81 2.36 0.92
CA PHE A 124 5.05 2.13 0.19
C PHE A 124 6.25 2.84 0.86
N PRO A 125 7.40 2.16 0.99
CA PRO A 125 8.54 2.67 1.75
C PRO A 125 9.50 3.43 0.84
N TRP A 126 10.24 4.39 1.37
CA TRP A 126 11.41 4.89 0.64
C TRP A 126 12.54 3.85 0.72
N SER A 127 13.18 3.52 -0.42
CA SER A 127 14.38 2.69 -0.48
C SER A 127 15.50 3.37 -1.28
N PRO A 128 16.78 3.10 -0.96
CA PRO A 128 17.92 3.60 -1.75
C PRO A 128 17.90 3.14 -3.21
N GLU A 129 18.46 3.97 -4.09
CA GLU A 129 18.56 3.72 -5.54
C GLU A 129 19.35 2.46 -5.90
N TYR A 130 20.29 2.02 -5.06
CA TYR A 130 21.06 0.81 -5.31
C TYR A 130 20.34 -0.50 -4.93
N TYR A 131 19.16 -0.46 -4.30
CA TYR A 131 18.44 -1.67 -3.89
C TYR A 131 18.00 -2.55 -5.07
N PRO A 132 17.41 -2.00 -6.16
CA PRO A 132 17.17 -2.74 -7.40
C PRO A 132 18.38 -3.54 -7.90
N ASN A 133 19.55 -2.90 -7.94
CA ASN A 133 20.79 -3.52 -8.46
C ASN A 133 21.15 -4.81 -7.70
N TYR A 134 20.88 -4.87 -6.39
CA TYR A 134 21.19 -6.05 -5.59
C TYR A 134 20.37 -7.28 -5.98
N ILE A 135 19.07 -7.11 -6.24
CA ILE A 135 18.22 -8.25 -6.57
C ILE A 135 18.31 -8.60 -8.06
N GLU A 136 18.51 -7.62 -8.93
CA GLU A 136 18.71 -7.85 -10.37
C GLU A 136 19.99 -8.66 -10.63
N ALA A 137 21.06 -8.40 -9.88
CA ALA A 137 22.28 -9.21 -9.90
C ALA A 137 22.10 -10.66 -9.40
N LEU A 138 20.95 -10.97 -8.79
CA LEU A 138 20.55 -12.30 -8.31
C LEU A 138 19.47 -12.93 -9.18
N ASP A 139 19.33 -12.46 -10.42
CA ASP A 139 18.41 -12.93 -11.46
C ASP A 139 16.91 -12.64 -11.22
N TYR A 140 16.57 -11.81 -10.23
CA TYR A 140 15.20 -11.33 -10.07
C TYR A 140 14.81 -10.43 -11.25
N LYS A 141 13.63 -10.67 -11.84
CA LYS A 141 13.12 -9.93 -12.99
C LYS A 141 12.07 -8.93 -12.53
N PRO A 142 12.07 -7.69 -13.08
CA PRO A 142 11.03 -6.71 -12.77
C PRO A 142 9.70 -7.20 -13.34
N THR A 143 8.71 -7.45 -12.47
CA THR A 143 7.49 -8.16 -12.86
C THR A 143 6.20 -7.41 -12.53
N TYR A 144 6.16 -6.68 -11.40
CA TYR A 144 4.98 -5.91 -11.00
C TYR A 144 5.32 -4.43 -10.83
N PRO A 145 5.23 -3.64 -11.91
CA PRO A 145 5.38 -2.19 -11.86
C PRO A 145 4.18 -1.52 -11.18
N LEU A 146 4.45 -0.60 -10.26
CA LEU A 146 3.43 0.14 -9.50
C LEU A 146 3.58 1.64 -9.76
N TRP A 147 2.55 2.19 -10.40
CA TRP A 147 2.49 3.56 -10.85
C TRP A 147 1.78 4.45 -9.84
N TYR A 148 2.28 5.67 -9.69
CA TYR A 148 1.61 6.74 -8.98
C TYR A 148 1.09 7.72 -10.01
N TYR A 149 -0.18 8.10 -9.89
CA TYR A 149 -0.77 9.16 -10.71
C TYR A 149 -0.97 10.41 -9.87
N GLU A 150 -0.48 11.54 -10.35
CA GLU A 150 -0.80 12.85 -9.78
C GLU A 150 -2.01 13.45 -10.49
N ILE A 151 -3.07 13.77 -9.73
CA ILE A 151 -4.25 14.47 -10.24
C ILE A 151 -4.08 15.96 -9.91
N ASP A 152 -3.75 16.78 -10.91
CA ASP A 152 -3.66 18.23 -10.78
C ASP A 152 -5.06 18.86 -10.84
N PHE A 153 -5.47 19.48 -9.72
CA PHE A 153 -6.78 20.11 -9.58
C PHE A 153 -6.93 21.39 -10.42
N THR A 154 -5.83 21.94 -10.93
CA THR A 154 -5.86 23.10 -11.82
C THR A 154 -6.07 22.72 -13.28
N SER A 155 -5.91 21.44 -13.64
CA SER A 155 -6.09 20.96 -15.01
C SER A 155 -7.54 21.04 -15.49
N ASP A 156 -7.72 21.33 -16.79
CA ASP A 156 -9.06 21.42 -17.39
C ASP A 156 -9.79 20.07 -17.36
N LYS A 157 -9.07 18.97 -17.62
CA LYS A 157 -9.62 17.60 -17.52
C LYS A 157 -10.19 17.31 -16.13
N TYR A 158 -9.49 17.70 -15.07
CA TYR A 158 -10.00 17.53 -13.71
C TYR A 158 -11.25 18.37 -13.48
N LYS A 159 -11.23 19.66 -13.85
CA LYS A 159 -12.38 20.57 -13.67
C LYS A 159 -13.63 20.08 -14.41
N GLU A 160 -13.48 19.62 -15.64
CA GLU A 160 -14.56 19.00 -16.43
C GLU A 160 -15.10 17.74 -15.74
N ALA A 161 -14.21 16.86 -15.26
CA ALA A 161 -14.61 15.66 -14.54
C ALA A 161 -15.34 16.01 -13.23
N LYS A 162 -14.84 16.97 -12.46
CA LYS A 162 -15.45 17.47 -11.22
C LYS A 162 -16.86 18.00 -11.47
N GLN A 163 -17.08 18.75 -12.54
CA GLN A 163 -18.41 19.23 -12.91
C GLN A 163 -19.32 18.07 -13.31
N LYS A 164 -18.85 17.20 -14.21
CA LYS A 164 -19.62 16.08 -14.78
C LYS A 164 -20.04 15.04 -13.75
N TYR A 165 -19.18 14.76 -12.76
CA TYR A 165 -19.40 13.72 -11.74
C TYR A 165 -19.63 14.33 -10.35
N SER A 166 -20.15 15.56 -10.28
CA SER A 166 -20.49 16.24 -9.02
C SER A 166 -21.65 15.57 -8.26
N SER A 167 -22.52 14.86 -8.97
CA SER A 167 -23.62 14.07 -8.42
C SER A 167 -23.72 12.69 -9.07
N TYR A 168 -24.48 11.79 -8.44
CA TYR A 168 -24.76 10.46 -8.97
C TYR A 168 -26.13 9.98 -8.50
N ASP A 169 -27.10 9.89 -9.40
CA ASP A 169 -28.52 9.71 -9.00
C ASP A 169 -28.88 8.26 -8.65
N GLN A 170 -28.08 7.28 -9.09
CA GLN A 170 -28.36 5.85 -8.89
C GLN A 170 -27.81 5.29 -7.57
N ALA A 171 -27.06 6.09 -6.79
CA ALA A 171 -26.49 5.66 -5.51
C ALA A 171 -26.31 6.84 -4.55
N THR A 172 -26.51 6.58 -3.27
CA THR A 172 -26.19 7.52 -2.20
C THR A 172 -24.70 7.40 -1.87
N ILE A 173 -23.95 8.49 -2.05
CA ILE A 173 -22.51 8.56 -1.73
C ILE A 173 -22.33 9.26 -0.39
N ARG A 174 -21.85 8.54 0.62
CA ARG A 174 -21.67 9.03 2.00
C ARG A 174 -20.25 8.79 2.51
N THR A 175 -19.85 9.56 3.52
CA THR A 175 -18.60 9.30 4.26
C THR A 175 -18.78 8.13 5.23
N ILE A 176 -17.66 7.57 5.68
CA ILE A 176 -17.65 6.60 6.78
C ILE A 176 -18.21 7.24 8.07
N SER A 177 -19.00 6.48 8.81
CA SER A 177 -19.55 6.91 10.09
C SER A 177 -18.58 6.61 11.23
N LYS A 178 -18.05 7.64 11.90
CA LYS A 178 -17.27 7.45 13.13
C LYS A 178 -18.08 6.82 14.27
N LYS A 179 -19.40 6.99 14.27
CA LYS A 179 -20.30 6.36 15.24
C LYS A 179 -20.44 4.85 14.96
N ASN A 180 -20.59 4.49 13.68
CA ASN A 180 -20.74 3.10 13.23
C ASN A 180 -19.45 2.53 12.62
N TRP A 181 -18.28 2.96 13.14
CA TRP A 181 -16.97 2.73 12.51
C TRP A 181 -16.73 1.26 12.14
N ILE A 182 -16.98 0.35 13.08
CA ILE A 182 -16.74 -1.08 12.86
C ILE A 182 -17.64 -1.64 11.75
N LYS A 183 -18.92 -1.27 11.74
CA LYS A 183 -19.87 -1.73 10.71
C LYS A 183 -19.48 -1.21 9.33
N ASP A 184 -19.08 0.06 9.23
CA ASP A 184 -18.65 0.62 7.95
C ASP A 184 -17.29 0.06 7.50
N LEU A 185 -16.38 -0.29 8.42
CA LEU A 185 -15.15 -1.01 8.08
C LEU A 185 -15.42 -2.41 7.52
N GLU A 186 -16.42 -3.11 8.05
CA GLU A 186 -16.85 -4.41 7.50
C GLU A 186 -17.36 -4.24 6.07
N ILE A 187 -18.16 -3.20 5.80
CA ILE A 187 -18.60 -2.85 4.44
C ILE A 187 -17.40 -2.59 3.52
N VAL A 188 -16.42 -1.79 3.96
CA VAL A 188 -15.22 -1.49 3.16
C VAL A 188 -14.40 -2.75 2.90
N ALA A 189 -14.26 -3.63 3.89
CA ALA A 189 -13.55 -4.90 3.74
C ALA A 189 -14.26 -5.84 2.74
N ASP A 190 -15.58 -5.91 2.78
CA ASP A 190 -16.38 -6.70 1.84
C ASP A 190 -16.23 -6.16 0.41
N MET A 191 -16.30 -4.84 0.24
CA MET A 191 -16.09 -4.20 -1.06
C MET A 191 -14.66 -4.37 -1.59
N LEU A 192 -13.63 -4.27 -0.73
CA LEU A 192 -12.25 -4.61 -1.09
C LEU A 192 -12.16 -6.06 -1.59
N ASN A 193 -12.74 -7.00 -0.84
CA ASN A 193 -12.75 -8.42 -1.18
C ASN A 193 -13.48 -8.73 -2.49
N GLU A 194 -14.50 -7.95 -2.84
CA GLU A 194 -15.24 -8.07 -4.10
C GLU A 194 -14.46 -7.48 -5.27
N THR A 195 -13.95 -6.24 -5.12
CA THR A 195 -13.47 -5.48 -6.28
C THR A 195 -11.97 -5.62 -6.52
N PHE A 196 -11.16 -5.96 -5.50
CA PHE A 196 -9.71 -6.15 -5.61
C PHE A 196 -9.31 -7.63 -5.74
N VAL A 197 -10.28 -8.55 -5.85
CA VAL A 197 -10.02 -10.00 -5.94
C VAL A 197 -9.16 -10.40 -7.15
N ASN A 198 -9.06 -9.55 -8.16
CA ASN A 198 -8.23 -9.81 -9.34
C ASN A 198 -6.86 -9.11 -9.30
N GLU A 199 -6.62 -8.21 -8.35
CA GLU A 199 -5.30 -7.61 -8.16
C GLU A 199 -4.33 -8.67 -7.67
N TRP A 200 -3.15 -8.77 -8.27
CA TRP A 200 -2.23 -9.88 -8.05
C TRP A 200 -1.78 -9.94 -6.58
N GLU A 201 -1.59 -8.79 -5.94
CA GLU A 201 -1.08 -8.63 -4.59
C GLU A 201 -2.13 -8.80 -3.50
N PHE A 202 -3.42 -8.71 -3.85
CA PHE A 202 -4.50 -8.61 -2.87
C PHE A 202 -5.04 -9.98 -2.48
N THR A 203 -4.86 -10.38 -1.22
CA THR A 203 -5.58 -11.54 -0.64
C THR A 203 -6.82 -11.09 0.10
N LYS A 204 -7.88 -11.89 0.05
CA LYS A 204 -9.11 -11.56 0.77
C LYS A 204 -8.81 -11.39 2.26
N MET A 205 -9.26 -10.27 2.81
CA MET A 205 -9.11 -9.95 4.22
C MET A 205 -10.37 -10.29 5.00
N THR A 206 -10.19 -10.80 6.21
CA THR A 206 -11.28 -11.01 7.15
C THR A 206 -11.68 -9.69 7.81
N HIS A 207 -12.89 -9.64 8.38
CA HIS A 207 -13.31 -8.46 9.15
C HIS A 207 -12.43 -8.22 10.37
N GLU A 208 -11.88 -9.26 10.99
CA GLU A 208 -10.95 -9.12 12.12
C GLU A 208 -9.62 -8.47 11.70
N GLU A 209 -9.08 -8.87 10.55
CA GLU A 209 -7.88 -8.24 9.95
C GLU A 209 -8.16 -6.77 9.59
N ALA A 210 -9.33 -6.48 9.01
CA ALA A 210 -9.74 -5.11 8.72
C ALA A 210 -9.87 -4.25 9.98
N LYS A 211 -10.42 -4.80 11.07
CA LYS A 211 -10.52 -4.12 12.36
C LYS A 211 -9.15 -3.89 12.99
N GLU A 212 -8.23 -4.85 12.91
CA GLU A 212 -6.87 -4.70 13.42
C GLU A 212 -6.09 -3.62 12.66
N PHE A 213 -6.23 -3.59 11.34
CA PHE A 213 -5.50 -2.66 10.48
C PHE A 213 -6.12 -1.24 10.48
N PHE A 214 -7.41 -1.11 10.21
CA PHE A 214 -8.09 0.18 10.07
C PHE A 214 -8.68 0.72 11.39
N GLY A 215 -8.88 -0.13 12.40
CA GLY A 215 -9.43 0.27 13.70
C GLY A 215 -8.69 1.46 14.35
N PRO A 216 -7.36 1.42 14.48
CA PRO A 216 -6.57 2.52 15.04
C PRO A 216 -6.67 3.84 14.27
N MET A 217 -7.10 3.80 13.00
CA MET A 217 -7.18 4.96 12.14
C MET A 217 -8.43 5.84 12.43
N LYS A 218 -9.40 5.36 13.22
CA LYS A 218 -10.67 6.05 13.50
C LYS A 218 -10.51 7.53 13.89
N ASP A 219 -9.55 7.82 14.77
CA ASP A 219 -9.35 9.18 15.30
C ASP A 219 -8.36 10.00 14.46
N ILE A 220 -7.53 9.31 13.69
CA ILE A 220 -6.51 9.89 12.81
C ILE A 220 -7.15 10.36 11.50
N PHE A 221 -8.09 9.58 10.94
CA PHE A 221 -8.64 9.79 9.62
C PHE A 221 -9.84 10.73 9.67
N ALA A 222 -9.93 11.62 8.68
CA ALA A 222 -11.13 12.38 8.42
C ALA A 222 -12.17 11.46 7.75
N PRO A 223 -13.46 11.54 8.09
CA PRO A 223 -14.50 10.73 7.46
C PRO A 223 -14.50 10.83 5.92
N GLU A 224 -14.14 11.99 5.38
CA GLU A 224 -14.08 12.28 3.94
C GLU A 224 -13.01 11.48 3.19
N GLN A 225 -12.04 10.88 3.91
CA GLN A 225 -11.03 10.00 3.32
C GLN A 225 -11.56 8.60 3.03
N ILE A 226 -12.72 8.22 3.58
CA ILE A 226 -13.32 6.90 3.35
C ILE A 226 -14.78 7.10 2.94
N ILE A 227 -15.06 6.83 1.66
CA ILE A 227 -16.37 7.03 1.06
C ILE A 227 -17.00 5.66 0.78
N ILE A 228 -18.30 5.56 1.03
CA ILE A 228 -19.14 4.39 0.70
C ILE A 228 -20.27 4.88 -0.20
N ALA A 229 -20.52 4.15 -1.28
CA ALA A 229 -21.67 4.34 -2.14
C ALA A 229 -22.67 3.19 -1.96
N GLU A 230 -23.93 3.53 -1.77
CA GLU A 230 -25.01 2.56 -1.53
C GLU A 230 -26.15 2.76 -2.53
N ALA A 231 -26.60 1.69 -3.17
CA ALA A 231 -27.78 1.67 -4.03
C ALA A 231 -28.77 0.65 -3.49
N ASN A 232 -30.04 1.05 -3.33
CA ASN A 232 -31.10 0.20 -2.77
C ASN A 232 -30.70 -0.45 -1.41
N GLY A 233 -30.00 0.31 -0.56
CA GLY A 233 -29.55 -0.16 0.75
C GLY A 233 -28.38 -1.16 0.74
N LYS A 234 -27.78 -1.42 -0.44
CA LYS A 234 -26.61 -2.28 -0.58
C LYS A 234 -25.36 -1.47 -0.93
N PRO A 235 -24.19 -1.74 -0.33
CA PRO A 235 -22.92 -1.18 -0.78
C PRO A 235 -22.65 -1.57 -2.24
N VAL A 236 -22.30 -0.59 -3.06
CA VAL A 236 -22.01 -0.77 -4.50
C VAL A 236 -20.72 -0.10 -4.93
N GLY A 237 -20.09 0.66 -4.03
CA GLY A 237 -18.80 1.29 -4.26
C GLY A 237 -18.15 1.77 -2.98
N PHE A 238 -16.84 1.95 -3.01
CA PHE A 238 -16.08 2.57 -1.93
C PHE A 238 -14.87 3.31 -2.48
N CYS A 239 -14.31 4.20 -1.66
CA CYS A 239 -12.99 4.77 -1.88
C CYS A 239 -12.27 4.90 -0.54
N LEU A 240 -11.01 4.51 -0.52
CA LEU A 240 -10.10 4.65 0.60
C LEU A 240 -8.95 5.57 0.16
N ALA A 241 -8.84 6.71 0.83
CA ALA A 241 -7.76 7.65 0.65
C ALA A 241 -6.94 7.79 1.94
N MET A 242 -5.65 8.04 1.77
CA MET A 242 -4.69 8.10 2.86
C MET A 242 -4.14 9.53 2.97
N PRO A 243 -4.20 10.15 4.16
CA PRO A 243 -3.44 11.37 4.40
C PRO A 243 -1.95 11.05 4.42
N ASP A 244 -1.12 11.97 3.92
CA ASP A 244 0.31 11.82 4.04
C ASP A 244 0.77 12.14 5.47
N LEU A 245 1.04 11.08 6.22
CA LEU A 245 1.54 11.15 7.59
C LEU A 245 3.05 10.89 7.66
N THR A 246 3.73 10.71 6.53
CA THR A 246 5.18 10.52 6.43
C THR A 246 5.97 11.53 7.28
N PRO A 247 5.68 12.85 7.24
CA PRO A 247 6.40 13.81 8.06
C PRO A 247 6.29 13.56 9.57
N LEU A 248 5.13 13.06 10.04
CA LEU A 248 4.93 12.73 11.45
C LEU A 248 5.69 11.45 11.82
N PHE A 249 5.56 10.40 11.01
CA PHE A 249 6.24 9.13 11.26
C PHE A 249 7.77 9.26 11.23
N ARG A 250 8.30 10.13 10.36
CA ARG A 250 9.73 10.48 10.36
C ARG A 250 10.19 11.02 11.71
N SER A 251 9.36 11.79 12.40
CA SER A 251 9.68 12.33 13.73
C SER A 251 9.68 11.28 14.85
N PHE A 252 9.12 10.09 14.60
CA PHE A 252 9.00 9.02 15.61
C PHE A 252 10.16 8.04 15.59
N ASN A 253 10.96 8.00 14.50
CA ASN A 253 12.09 7.09 14.33
C ASN A 253 11.73 5.62 14.68
N GLY A 254 10.57 5.15 14.20
CA GLY A 254 10.08 3.78 14.42
C GLY A 254 9.40 3.53 15.76
N ARG A 255 9.38 4.49 16.69
CA ARG A 255 8.85 4.30 18.05
C ARG A 255 7.57 5.09 18.27
N ILE A 256 6.46 4.41 18.52
CA ILE A 256 5.19 5.03 18.90
C ILE A 256 5.00 4.94 20.42
N GLY A 257 5.33 6.03 21.11
CA GLY A 257 4.95 6.25 22.51
C GLY A 257 3.75 7.18 22.65
N LEU A 258 3.35 7.49 23.89
CA LEU A 258 2.21 8.37 24.19
C LEU A 258 2.30 9.73 23.49
N MET A 259 3.50 10.33 23.43
CA MET A 259 3.71 11.60 22.74
C MET A 259 3.53 11.49 21.22
N ALA A 260 3.91 10.37 20.61
CA ALA A 260 3.69 10.11 19.19
C ALA A 260 2.20 9.95 18.88
N ILE A 261 1.47 9.20 19.72
CA ILE A 261 0.01 9.07 19.62
C ILE A 261 -0.67 10.43 19.75
N PHE A 262 -0.27 11.24 20.74
CA PHE A 262 -0.79 12.59 20.91
C PHE A 262 -0.54 13.46 19.67
N LYS A 263 0.67 13.42 19.10
CA LYS A 263 0.99 14.11 17.83
C LYS A 263 0.14 13.59 16.67
N LEU A 264 -0.07 12.28 16.54
CA LEU A 264 -0.92 11.71 15.50
C LEU A 264 -2.36 12.24 15.62
N ILE A 265 -2.98 12.16 16.79
CA ILE A 265 -4.36 12.62 17.00
C ILE A 265 -4.50 14.13 16.73
N THR A 266 -3.51 14.94 17.12
CA THR A 266 -3.57 16.40 17.03
C THR A 266 -3.12 16.97 15.68
N GLN A 267 -2.26 16.25 14.94
CA GLN A 267 -1.60 16.76 13.73
C GLN A 267 -1.94 15.96 12.47
N ALA A 268 -2.45 14.73 12.56
CA ALA A 268 -2.75 13.91 11.38
C ALA A 268 -3.83 14.49 10.47
N LYS A 269 -4.60 15.48 10.94
CA LYS A 269 -5.59 16.22 10.13
C LYS A 269 -5.02 17.44 9.40
N LYS A 270 -3.75 17.79 9.64
CA LYS A 270 -3.05 18.94 9.04
C LYS A 270 -2.13 18.54 7.89
N PHE A 271 -2.42 17.41 7.26
CA PHE A 271 -1.67 16.88 6.12
C PHE A 271 -1.80 17.81 4.92
N LYS A 272 -0.71 17.96 4.16
CA LYS A 272 -0.65 18.82 2.96
C LYS A 272 -0.64 18.02 1.66
N ARG A 273 -0.57 16.69 1.76
CA ARG A 273 -0.58 15.74 0.65
C ARG A 273 -1.45 14.56 1.05
N SER A 274 -2.16 13.99 0.08
CA SER A 274 -3.01 12.83 0.28
C SER A 274 -3.13 12.09 -1.05
N GLY A 275 -3.71 10.90 -1.03
CA GLY A 275 -4.12 10.26 -2.27
C GLY A 275 -5.06 9.10 -2.02
N ILE A 276 -5.80 8.76 -3.07
CA ILE A 276 -6.65 7.59 -3.11
C ILE A 276 -5.77 6.35 -3.23
N LEU A 277 -5.82 5.49 -2.20
CA LEU A 277 -5.11 4.21 -2.12
C LEU A 277 -5.88 3.09 -2.86
N GLY A 278 -7.20 3.20 -2.88
CA GLY A 278 -8.06 2.22 -3.53
C GLY A 278 -9.46 2.75 -3.78
N ILE A 279 -9.98 2.47 -4.97
CA ILE A 279 -11.36 2.74 -5.34
C ILE A 279 -11.95 1.51 -6.01
N GLY A 280 -13.15 1.13 -5.61
CA GLY A 280 -13.81 -0.06 -6.13
C GLY A 280 -15.30 0.19 -6.31
N VAL A 281 -15.86 -0.37 -7.39
CA VAL A 281 -17.30 -0.41 -7.61
C VAL A 281 -17.71 -1.81 -8.03
N SER A 282 -18.87 -2.24 -7.55
CA SER A 282 -19.51 -3.49 -7.93
C SER A 282 -19.72 -3.56 -9.45
N GLU A 283 -19.73 -4.78 -9.99
CA GLU A 283 -19.78 -5.04 -11.44
C GLU A 283 -20.92 -4.28 -12.14
N GLY A 284 -22.12 -4.27 -11.53
CA GLY A 284 -23.29 -3.58 -12.07
C GLY A 284 -23.16 -2.05 -12.20
N PHE A 285 -22.15 -1.44 -11.57
CA PHE A 285 -21.88 0.00 -11.60
C PHE A 285 -20.57 0.37 -12.34
N ARG A 286 -19.83 -0.63 -12.85
CA ARG A 286 -18.62 -0.38 -13.66
C ARG A 286 -18.95 0.34 -14.96
N GLY A 287 -18.07 1.24 -15.39
CA GLY A 287 -18.25 2.05 -16.60
C GLY A 287 -19.36 3.11 -16.54
N LYS A 288 -20.16 3.16 -15.46
CA LYS A 288 -21.30 4.08 -15.32
C LYS A 288 -20.96 5.40 -14.63
N GLY A 289 -19.69 5.66 -14.34
CA GLY A 289 -19.22 6.92 -13.72
C GLY A 289 -19.28 6.98 -12.19
N LEU A 290 -19.75 5.93 -11.50
CA LEU A 290 -19.84 5.91 -10.03
C LEU A 290 -18.45 6.11 -9.38
N SER A 291 -17.41 5.41 -9.86
CA SER A 291 -16.05 5.57 -9.33
C SER A 291 -15.56 7.02 -9.44
N LYS A 292 -15.87 7.70 -10.55
CA LYS A 292 -15.51 9.11 -10.73
C LYS A 292 -16.26 10.00 -9.76
N ALA A 293 -17.56 9.78 -9.56
CA ALA A 293 -18.35 10.56 -8.60
C ALA A 293 -17.85 10.38 -7.16
N ILE A 294 -17.49 9.15 -6.76
CA ILE A 294 -16.88 8.87 -5.47
C ILE A 294 -15.55 9.61 -5.32
N ALA A 295 -14.65 9.48 -6.31
CA ALA A 295 -13.34 10.12 -6.27
C ALA A 295 -13.43 11.65 -6.24
N MET A 296 -14.37 12.25 -6.98
CA MET A 296 -14.58 13.70 -6.96
C MET A 296 -14.98 14.21 -5.57
N LYS A 297 -15.70 13.42 -4.76
CA LYS A 297 -15.98 13.80 -3.35
C LYS A 297 -14.69 13.84 -2.52
N VAL A 298 -13.81 12.86 -2.69
CA VAL A 298 -12.53 12.80 -1.98
C VAL A 298 -11.61 13.95 -2.42
N TYR A 299 -11.48 14.18 -3.72
CA TYR A 299 -10.63 15.27 -4.23
C TYR A 299 -11.19 16.66 -3.89
N ALA A 300 -12.52 16.85 -3.90
CA ALA A 300 -13.10 18.10 -3.42
C ALA A 300 -12.79 18.35 -1.93
N TYR A 301 -12.71 17.29 -1.11
CA TYR A 301 -12.24 17.42 0.26
C TYR A 301 -10.75 17.81 0.32
N HIS A 302 -9.89 17.18 -0.48
CA HIS A 302 -8.46 17.54 -0.55
C HIS A 302 -8.26 19.00 -1.02
N GLU A 303 -9.01 19.47 -2.02
CA GLU A 303 -9.04 20.87 -2.45
C GLU A 303 -9.47 21.80 -1.31
N SER A 304 -10.48 21.41 -0.51
CA SER A 304 -10.95 22.22 0.62
C SER A 304 -9.87 22.42 1.71
N LEU A 305 -8.87 21.54 1.75
CA LEU A 305 -7.69 21.66 2.62
C LEU A 305 -6.56 22.50 1.99
N GLY A 306 -6.77 23.06 0.80
CA GLY A 306 -5.81 23.90 0.09
C GLY A 306 -4.79 23.12 -0.75
N MET A 307 -5.01 21.83 -0.99
CA MET A 307 -4.15 21.04 -1.87
C MET A 307 -4.35 21.46 -3.32
N LYS A 308 -3.27 21.43 -4.11
CA LYS A 308 -3.30 21.70 -5.56
C LYS A 308 -3.39 20.43 -6.40
N SER A 309 -3.02 19.31 -5.81
CA SER A 309 -3.06 17.99 -6.41
C SER A 309 -3.27 16.93 -5.35
N SER A 310 -3.59 15.72 -5.80
CA SER A 310 -3.70 14.53 -4.95
C SER A 310 -3.28 13.29 -5.73
N LEU A 311 -2.76 12.29 -5.02
CA LEU A 311 -2.30 11.06 -5.66
C LEU A 311 -3.45 10.08 -5.92
N TYR A 312 -3.25 9.20 -6.89
CA TYR A 312 -4.01 7.98 -7.12
C TYR A 312 -3.01 6.83 -7.30
N PHE A 313 -2.96 5.92 -6.33
CA PHE A 313 -1.87 4.95 -6.22
C PHE A 313 -2.25 3.76 -5.33
N PRO A 314 -1.52 2.64 -5.38
CA PRO A 314 -0.70 2.23 -6.50
C PRO A 314 -1.60 1.82 -7.68
N VAL A 315 -1.10 1.96 -8.90
CA VAL A 315 -1.77 1.43 -10.09
C VAL A 315 -0.83 0.43 -10.75
N ASN A 316 -1.23 -0.84 -10.79
CA ASN A 316 -0.50 -1.84 -11.57
C ASN A 316 -0.57 -1.47 -13.07
N GLU A 317 0.54 -1.53 -13.78
CA GLU A 317 0.62 -1.21 -15.20
C GLU A 317 -0.37 -2.03 -16.05
N SER A 318 -0.63 -3.28 -15.67
CA SER A 318 -1.57 -4.16 -16.37
C SER A 318 -3.04 -3.82 -16.11
N ASN A 319 -3.34 -3.03 -15.07
CA ASN A 319 -4.70 -2.64 -14.70
C ASN A 319 -5.19 -1.47 -15.56
N LYS A 320 -5.59 -1.79 -16.81
CA LYS A 320 -6.06 -0.81 -17.80
C LYS A 320 -7.27 0.00 -17.32
N GLU A 321 -8.15 -0.58 -16.52
CA GLU A 321 -9.33 0.12 -15.99
C GLU A 321 -8.92 1.21 -15.00
N SER A 322 -8.04 0.89 -14.05
CA SER A 322 -7.53 1.84 -13.05
C SER A 322 -6.68 2.95 -13.68
N ARG A 323 -5.83 2.60 -14.66
CA ARG A 323 -5.06 3.57 -15.46
C ARG A 323 -5.97 4.50 -16.25
N GLY A 324 -6.90 3.93 -17.02
CA GLY A 324 -7.86 4.69 -17.81
C GLY A 324 -8.75 5.58 -16.95
N PHE A 325 -9.09 5.14 -15.74
CA PHE A 325 -9.75 5.98 -14.75
C PHE A 325 -8.92 7.23 -14.42
N ALA A 326 -7.67 7.06 -13.98
CA ALA A 326 -6.80 8.17 -13.59
C ALA A 326 -6.54 9.14 -14.74
N GLU A 327 -6.17 8.61 -15.91
CA GLU A 327 -5.87 9.42 -17.11
C GLU A 327 -7.11 10.19 -17.61
N SER A 328 -8.30 9.60 -17.47
CA SER A 328 -9.56 10.26 -17.88
C SER A 328 -9.98 11.44 -17.00
N ILE A 329 -9.36 11.61 -15.83
CA ILE A 329 -9.58 12.75 -14.94
C ILE A 329 -8.35 13.67 -14.87
N GLY A 330 -7.41 13.53 -15.82
CA GLY A 330 -6.23 14.38 -15.93
C GLY A 330 -4.99 13.86 -15.21
N GLY A 331 -5.02 12.62 -14.71
CA GLY A 331 -3.89 12.03 -14.00
C GLY A 331 -2.65 11.86 -14.86
N GLN A 332 -1.49 12.22 -14.31
CA GLN A 332 -0.18 12.00 -14.93
C GLN A 332 0.54 10.90 -14.15
N GLY A 333 0.86 9.81 -14.85
CA GLY A 333 1.44 8.61 -14.24
C GLY A 333 2.97 8.63 -14.25
N GLN A 334 3.56 8.15 -13.16
CA GLN A 334 4.99 7.84 -13.05
C GLN A 334 5.18 6.45 -12.43
N LEU A 335 6.05 5.63 -13.03
CA LEU A 335 6.47 4.37 -12.42
C LEU A 335 7.29 4.67 -11.16
N THR A 336 6.78 4.36 -9.99
CA THR A 336 7.41 4.74 -8.72
C THR A 336 8.03 3.55 -8.01
N TYR A 337 7.33 2.40 -8.01
CA TYR A 337 7.81 1.18 -7.36
C TYR A 337 7.87 0.00 -8.32
N GLN A 338 8.82 -0.89 -8.08
CA GLN A 338 8.97 -2.13 -8.81
C GLN A 338 9.04 -3.32 -7.84
N VAL A 339 8.16 -4.30 -8.03
CA VAL A 339 8.31 -5.63 -7.43
C VAL A 339 8.84 -6.59 -8.48
N TYR A 340 9.65 -7.53 -8.04
CA TYR A 340 10.36 -8.48 -8.87
C TYR A 340 9.96 -9.91 -8.51
N ASP A 341 10.22 -10.84 -9.41
CA ASP A 341 10.12 -12.27 -9.11
C ASP A 341 11.30 -13.08 -9.66
N LYS A 342 11.44 -14.30 -9.15
CA LYS A 342 12.47 -15.26 -9.55
C LYS A 342 11.95 -16.67 -9.35
N ASP A 343 12.13 -17.55 -10.33
CA ASP A 343 11.90 -18.98 -10.18
C ASP A 343 13.05 -19.63 -9.38
N LEU A 344 12.72 -20.53 -8.45
CA LEU A 344 13.67 -21.22 -7.56
C LEU A 344 14.16 -22.57 -8.08
#